data_AF-A0A4P1KBU3-F1
#
_entry.id   AF-A0A4P1KBU3-F1
#
_cell.length_a   1.000
_cell.length_b   1.000
_cell.length_c   1.000
_cell.angle_alpha   90.00
_cell.angle_beta   90.00
_cell.angle_gamma   90.00
#
_symmetry.space_group_name_H-M   'P 1'
#
loop_
_entity.id
_entity.type
_entity.pdbx_description
1 polymer ?
#
loop_
_entity_poly.entity_id
_entity_poly.type
_entity_poly.pdbx_seq_one_letter_code
_entity_poly.pdbx_strand_id
1 'polypeptide(L)'
;MDPIVPITPPPSNSSITNLTVSQTFNAVGNNQQAVFDLRNGTVVSASGSSANLQVAYDAALKSYTVFVNGESATFRPSDQKSNIQGEAKYEQRSADGAQLLTLVTTPYSSSISNRYVGMGYWQRFSSADGRQNDRFSTFVYGLDTPASAMPRTGTARYSIDVFGVTAAPGYEPVVYQGDGSFDVDFLGSGPIELRRAI
;
A
#
# COMPACT_ATOMS: atom_id res chain seq x y z
N MET A 1 51.26 12.19 -0.55
CA MET A 1 50.09 11.43 -0.08
C MET A 1 48.92 12.39 -0.13
N ASP A 2 48.04 12.24 -1.11
CA ASP A 2 46.81 13.03 -1.14
C ASP A 2 45.88 12.57 -0.01
N PRO A 3 45.24 13.49 0.73
CA PRO A 3 44.30 13.14 1.77
C PRO A 3 43.06 12.47 1.16
N ILE A 4 42.67 11.32 1.72
CA ILE A 4 41.44 10.63 1.34
C ILE A 4 40.27 11.48 1.83
N VAL A 5 39.52 12.08 0.90
CA VAL A 5 38.28 12.77 1.23
C VAL A 5 37.22 11.71 1.58
N PRO A 6 36.62 11.74 2.78
CA PRO A 6 35.55 10.82 3.11
C PRO A 6 34.37 11.04 2.14
N ILE A 7 33.98 9.99 1.42
CA ILE A 7 32.74 10.01 0.64
C ILE A 7 31.57 9.87 1.61
N THR A 8 30.81 10.94 1.81
CA THR A 8 29.54 10.86 2.55
C THR A 8 28.52 10.12 1.69
N PRO A 9 27.90 9.02 2.17
CA PRO A 9 26.85 8.35 1.44
C PRO A 9 25.73 9.33 1.07
N PRO A 10 25.09 9.18 -0.10
CA PRO A 10 23.91 9.96 -0.44
C PRO A 10 22.82 9.85 0.65
N PRO A 11 22.09 10.93 0.94
CA PRO A 11 21.00 10.87 1.91
C PRO A 11 19.94 9.85 1.46
N SER A 12 19.39 9.11 2.41
CA SER A 12 18.37 8.09 2.17
C SER A 12 17.29 8.13 3.25
N ASN A 13 16.10 7.65 2.90
CA ASN A 13 15.02 7.52 3.87
C ASN A 13 15.35 6.39 4.86
N SER A 14 15.23 6.68 6.16
CA SER A 14 15.47 5.72 7.24
C SER A 14 14.18 5.26 7.94
N SER A 15 13.04 5.83 7.56
CA SER A 15 11.72 5.40 8.00
C SER A 15 10.63 5.76 6.98
N ILE A 16 9.62 4.91 6.86
CA ILE A 16 8.44 5.11 6.02
C ILE A 16 7.50 6.20 6.58
N THR A 17 7.57 6.49 7.88
CA THR A 17 6.74 7.52 8.52
C THR A 17 7.27 8.94 8.30
N ASN A 18 8.49 9.09 7.79
CA ASN A 18 9.13 10.38 7.54
C ASN A 18 10.08 10.31 6.34
N LEU A 19 9.50 10.40 5.15
CA LEU A 19 10.25 10.45 3.90
C LEU A 19 10.78 11.87 3.66
N THR A 20 12.10 12.01 3.59
CA THR A 20 12.80 13.28 3.42
C THR A 20 13.53 13.39 2.08
N VAL A 21 13.69 12.28 1.37
CA VAL A 21 14.33 12.21 0.05
C VAL A 21 13.36 11.55 -0.94
N SER A 22 13.35 12.01 -2.19
CA SER A 22 12.55 11.40 -3.24
C SER A 22 12.96 9.93 -3.44
N GLN A 23 11.98 9.04 -3.50
CA GLN A 23 12.23 7.59 -3.61
C GLN A 23 11.05 6.91 -4.27
N THR A 24 11.36 5.96 -5.15
CA THR A 24 10.39 5.01 -5.70
C THR A 24 10.49 3.68 -4.95
N PHE A 25 9.34 3.17 -4.55
CA PHE A 25 9.16 1.90 -3.88
C PHE A 25 8.50 0.93 -4.86
N ASN A 26 9.13 -0.23 -5.04
CA ASN A 26 8.42 -1.38 -5.60
C ASN A 26 7.39 -1.82 -4.56
N ALA A 27 6.15 -1.99 -5.00
CA ALA A 27 5.06 -2.37 -4.13
C ALA A 27 4.50 -3.73 -4.54
N VAL A 28 4.05 -4.50 -3.55
CA VAL A 28 3.42 -5.80 -3.75
C VAL A 28 1.94 -5.64 -3.43
N GLY A 29 1.07 -6.12 -4.29
CA GLY A 29 -0.36 -5.97 -4.07
C GLY A 29 -1.23 -6.52 -5.18
N ASN A 30 -2.51 -6.20 -5.06
CA ASN A 30 -3.57 -6.64 -5.96
C ASN A 30 -4.31 -5.44 -6.57
N ASN A 31 -5.03 -5.71 -7.64
CA ASN A 31 -5.97 -4.78 -8.25
C ASN A 31 -7.29 -5.49 -8.48
N GLN A 32 -8.33 -5.04 -7.79
CA GLN A 32 -9.70 -5.46 -7.99
C GLN A 32 -10.42 -4.47 -8.90
N GLN A 33 -11.29 -4.98 -9.77
CA GLN A 33 -12.28 -4.19 -10.49
C GLN A 33 -13.66 -4.72 -10.14
N ALA A 34 -14.61 -3.84 -9.86
CA ALA A 34 -15.99 -4.21 -9.57
C ALA A 34 -16.96 -3.20 -10.18
N VAL A 35 -18.14 -3.68 -10.57
CA VAL A 35 -19.27 -2.83 -10.95
C VAL A 35 -20.36 -3.03 -9.92
N PHE A 36 -20.82 -1.94 -9.31
CA PHE A 36 -21.90 -1.96 -8.33
C PHE A 36 -23.17 -1.38 -8.96
N ASP A 37 -24.32 -1.96 -8.65
CA ASP A 37 -25.62 -1.34 -8.92
C ASP A 37 -25.99 -0.47 -7.71
N LEU A 38 -26.08 0.84 -7.93
CA LEU A 38 -26.32 1.81 -6.86
C LEU A 38 -27.79 1.80 -6.39
N ARG A 39 -28.70 1.13 -7.09
CA ARG A 39 -30.11 1.05 -6.71
C ARG A 39 -30.36 0.02 -5.61
N ASN A 40 -29.56 -1.05 -5.59
CA ASN A 40 -29.71 -2.16 -4.65
C ASN A 40 -28.44 -2.50 -3.87
N GLY A 41 -27.32 -1.82 -4.12
CA GLY A 41 -26.05 -2.00 -3.39
C GLY A 41 -25.27 -3.25 -3.76
N THR A 42 -25.71 -4.03 -4.76
CA THR A 42 -25.10 -5.32 -5.09
C THR A 42 -24.04 -5.20 -6.17
N VAL A 43 -23.10 -6.14 -6.14
CA VAL A 43 -22.09 -6.33 -7.18
C VAL A 43 -22.76 -6.91 -8.43
N VAL A 44 -22.54 -6.26 -9.57
CA VAL A 44 -22.93 -6.73 -10.91
C VAL A 44 -21.85 -7.64 -11.49
N SER A 45 -20.59 -7.22 -11.40
CA SER A 45 -19.42 -7.98 -11.84
C SER A 45 -18.21 -7.63 -10.99
N ALA A 46 -17.27 -8.58 -10.87
CA ALA A 46 -16.00 -8.36 -10.17
C ALA A 46 -14.89 -9.22 -10.77
N SER A 47 -13.66 -8.72 -10.73
CA SER A 47 -12.45 -9.45 -11.07
C SER A 47 -11.28 -8.96 -10.21
N GLY A 48 -10.27 -9.81 -10.02
CA GLY A 48 -9.08 -9.47 -9.26
C GLY A 48 -7.84 -10.08 -9.90
N SER A 49 -6.73 -9.35 -9.85
CA SER A 49 -5.43 -9.84 -10.28
C SER A 49 -4.31 -9.30 -9.39
N SER A 50 -3.16 -9.97 -9.38
CA SER A 50 -1.92 -9.32 -8.96
C SER A 50 -1.66 -8.11 -9.86
N ALA A 51 -1.02 -7.08 -9.33
CA ALA A 51 -0.75 -5.85 -10.09
C ALA A 51 0.73 -5.47 -10.02
N ASN A 52 1.22 -4.88 -11.11
CA ASN A 52 2.49 -4.17 -11.09
C ASN A 52 2.23 -2.81 -10.43
N LEU A 53 2.80 -2.65 -9.24
CA LEU A 53 2.53 -1.55 -8.32
C LEU A 53 3.83 -0.84 -7.96
N GLN A 54 3.82 0.48 -8.06
CA GLN A 54 4.88 1.34 -7.56
C GLN A 54 4.31 2.54 -6.84
N VAL A 55 5.02 3.01 -5.82
CA VAL A 55 4.74 4.26 -5.12
C VAL A 55 5.98 5.12 -5.20
N ALA A 56 5.87 6.33 -5.74
CA ALA A 56 6.96 7.28 -5.79
C ALA A 56 6.64 8.47 -4.88
N TYR A 57 7.52 8.75 -3.92
CA TYR A 57 7.49 9.97 -3.14
C TYR A 57 8.42 11.01 -3.77
N ASP A 58 7.94 12.23 -3.93
CA ASP A 58 8.74 13.40 -4.31
C ASP A 58 8.90 14.32 -3.10
N ALA A 59 10.13 14.50 -2.63
CA ALA A 59 10.41 15.30 -1.43
C ALA A 59 10.28 16.82 -1.65
N ALA A 60 10.50 17.31 -2.88
CA ALA A 60 10.38 18.73 -3.19
C ALA A 60 8.91 19.16 -3.23
N LEU A 61 8.06 18.30 -3.81
CA LEU A 61 6.62 18.55 -3.94
C LEU A 61 5.80 17.98 -2.76
N LYS A 62 6.42 17.16 -1.90
CA LYS A 62 5.77 16.41 -0.83
C LYS A 62 4.55 15.62 -1.33
N SER A 63 4.71 14.99 -2.49
CA SER A 63 3.62 14.30 -3.20
C SER A 63 3.90 12.81 -3.36
N TYR A 64 2.83 12.03 -3.43
CA TYR A 64 2.89 10.61 -3.75
C TYR A 64 2.33 10.36 -5.14
N THR A 65 3.07 9.67 -5.99
CA THR A 65 2.56 9.13 -7.25
C THR A 65 2.39 7.62 -7.13
N VAL A 66 1.20 7.11 -7.38
CA VAL A 66 0.92 5.67 -7.39
C VAL A 66 0.79 5.22 -8.83
N PHE A 67 1.41 4.09 -9.15
CA PHE A 67 1.34 3.44 -10.46
C PHE A 67 0.72 2.06 -10.30
N VAL A 68 -0.28 1.73 -11.13
CA VAL A 68 -0.95 0.43 -11.16
C VAL A 68 -1.17 0.03 -12.60
N ASN A 69 -0.52 -1.04 -13.07
CA ASN A 69 -0.76 -1.61 -14.39
C ASN A 69 -0.73 -0.57 -15.54
N GLY A 70 0.15 0.44 -15.43
CA GLY A 70 0.29 1.52 -16.43
C GLY A 70 -0.61 2.74 -16.19
N GLU A 71 -1.58 2.69 -15.28
CA GLU A 71 -2.29 3.87 -14.79
C GLU A 71 -1.50 4.55 -13.67
N SER A 72 -1.61 5.87 -13.55
CA SER A 72 -1.00 6.61 -12.44
C SER A 72 -1.81 7.83 -12.00
N ALA A 73 -1.61 8.23 -10.74
CA ALA A 73 -2.09 9.50 -10.20
C ALA A 73 -1.09 10.04 -9.18
N THR A 74 -0.94 11.38 -9.16
CA THR A 74 -0.11 12.10 -8.20
C THR A 74 -1.00 12.84 -7.21
N PHE A 75 -0.83 12.54 -5.93
CA PHE A 75 -1.52 13.16 -4.81
C PHE A 75 -0.59 14.15 -4.12
N ARG A 76 -1.00 15.41 -4.09
CA ARG A 76 -0.25 16.52 -3.47
C ARG A 76 -0.80 16.85 -2.08
N PRO A 77 -0.09 17.66 -1.28
CA PRO A 77 -0.62 18.13 0.00
C PRO A 77 -1.99 18.83 -0.11
N SER A 78 -2.30 19.47 -1.24
CA SER A 78 -3.60 20.08 -1.53
C SER A 78 -4.76 19.07 -1.63
N ASP A 79 -4.46 17.81 -1.95
CA ASP A 79 -5.46 16.75 -2.10
C ASP A 79 -5.73 16.04 -0.77
N GLN A 80 -4.93 16.33 0.27
CA GLN A 80 -5.01 15.68 1.56
C GLN A 80 -6.31 16.07 2.29
N LYS A 81 -7.12 15.08 2.63
CA LYS A 81 -8.39 15.23 3.36
C LYS A 81 -8.22 15.00 4.85
N SER A 82 -7.37 14.06 5.22
CA SER A 82 -7.02 13.81 6.61
C SER A 82 -5.59 13.33 6.71
N ASN A 83 -4.96 13.65 7.83
CA ASN A 83 -3.67 13.10 8.21
C ASN A 83 -3.69 12.96 9.73
N ILE A 84 -4.09 11.77 10.15
CA ILE A 84 -4.07 11.36 11.54
C ILE A 84 -2.81 10.51 11.78
N GLN A 85 -2.48 10.25 13.03
CA GLN A 85 -1.27 9.50 13.34
C GLN A 85 -1.27 8.14 12.64
N GLY A 86 -0.38 7.96 11.67
CA GLY A 86 -0.22 6.71 10.95
C GLY A 86 -1.13 6.51 9.75
N GLU A 87 -2.02 7.45 9.42
CA GLU A 87 -2.92 7.35 8.26
C GLU A 87 -3.10 8.70 7.57
N ALA A 88 -2.72 8.76 6.30
CA ALA A 88 -2.94 9.91 5.42
C ALA A 88 -3.93 9.55 4.32
N LYS A 89 -4.98 10.36 4.14
CA LYS A 89 -5.99 10.21 3.10
C LYS A 89 -5.94 11.40 2.14
N TYR A 90 -5.91 11.09 0.85
CA TYR A 90 -5.93 12.04 -0.24
C TYR A 90 -7.11 11.76 -1.15
N GLU A 91 -7.69 12.81 -1.71
CA GLU A 91 -8.86 12.70 -2.57
C GLU A 91 -8.79 13.71 -3.72
N GLN A 92 -9.01 13.22 -4.93
CA GLN A 92 -9.19 14.00 -6.14
C GLN A 92 -10.58 13.69 -6.72
N ARG A 93 -11.44 14.70 -6.87
CA ARG A 93 -12.80 14.53 -7.42
C ARG A 93 -12.89 15.00 -8.86
N SER A 94 -13.72 14.31 -9.63
CA SER A 94 -14.27 14.77 -10.92
C SER A 94 -15.79 14.95 -10.81
N ALA A 95 -16.44 15.34 -11.90
CA ALA A 95 -17.90 15.51 -11.93
C ALA A 95 -18.67 14.19 -11.73
N ASP A 96 -18.05 13.09 -12.15
CA ASP A 96 -18.64 11.76 -12.28
C ASP A 96 -17.94 10.69 -11.41
N GLY A 97 -16.98 11.08 -10.57
CA GLY A 97 -16.16 10.13 -9.84
C GLY A 97 -15.14 10.75 -8.90
N ALA A 98 -14.31 9.89 -8.34
CA ALA A 98 -13.20 10.30 -7.51
C ALA A 98 -12.07 9.27 -7.51
N GLN A 99 -10.90 9.72 -7.06
CA GLN A 99 -9.78 8.87 -6.72
C GLN A 99 -9.35 9.15 -5.29
N LEU A 100 -9.22 8.09 -4.50
CA LEU A 100 -8.86 8.15 -3.10
C LEU A 100 -7.59 7.33 -2.88
N LEU A 101 -6.57 7.96 -2.31
CA LEU A 101 -5.38 7.27 -1.84
C LEU A 101 -5.37 7.31 -0.32
N THR A 102 -5.26 6.15 0.31
CA THR A 102 -4.93 6.07 1.74
C THR A 102 -3.57 5.41 1.91
N LEU A 103 -2.72 6.02 2.72
CA LEU A 103 -1.42 5.50 3.12
C LEU A 103 -1.44 5.27 4.63
N VAL A 104 -1.10 4.05 5.03
CA VAL A 104 -1.20 3.55 6.40
C VAL A 104 0.19 3.08 6.84
N THR A 105 0.71 3.66 7.90
CA THR A 105 1.99 3.28 8.52
C THR A 105 1.81 2.77 9.94
N THR A 106 0.69 3.09 10.59
CA THR A 106 0.29 2.45 11.84
C THR A 106 -0.71 1.33 11.52
N PRO A 107 -0.42 0.06 11.84
CA PRO A 107 -1.38 -1.03 11.70
C PRO A 107 -2.67 -0.72 12.46
N TYR A 108 -3.82 -1.11 11.94
CA TYR A 108 -5.11 -0.91 12.60
C TYR A 108 -5.28 -1.71 13.90
N SER A 109 -4.52 -2.79 14.09
CA SER A 109 -4.48 -3.57 15.33
C SER A 109 -3.55 -2.99 16.41
N SER A 110 -2.81 -1.91 16.10
CA SER A 110 -1.73 -1.39 16.95
C SER A 110 -1.74 0.14 17.01
N SER A 111 -1.12 0.71 18.03
CA SER A 111 -0.84 2.16 18.10
C SER A 111 0.61 2.50 17.72
N ILE A 112 1.42 1.50 17.36
CA ILE A 112 2.85 1.66 17.05
C ILE A 112 3.02 1.64 15.54
N SER A 113 3.56 2.74 14.99
CA SER A 113 3.85 2.81 13.56
C SER A 113 4.98 1.87 13.14
N ASN A 114 4.78 1.22 12.01
CA ASN A 114 5.83 0.50 11.31
C ASN A 114 6.92 1.47 10.88
N ARG A 115 8.17 1.09 11.13
CA ARG A 115 9.31 1.92 10.77
C ARG A 115 9.65 1.85 9.28
N TYR A 116 9.50 0.68 8.65
CA TYR A 116 10.07 0.41 7.32
C TYR A 116 9.03 0.05 6.26
N VAL A 117 7.82 -0.37 6.63
CA VAL A 117 6.78 -0.84 5.70
C VAL A 117 5.48 -0.06 5.95
N GLY A 118 4.86 0.39 4.88
CA GLY A 118 3.51 0.95 4.86
C GLY A 118 2.58 0.07 4.05
N MET A 119 1.30 0.15 4.35
CA MET A 119 0.21 -0.32 3.51
C MET A 119 -0.41 0.88 2.80
N GLY A 120 -0.92 0.69 1.61
CA GLY A 120 -1.72 1.69 0.95
C GLY A 120 -2.84 1.06 0.14
N TYR A 121 -3.84 1.87 -0.14
CA TYR A 121 -4.87 1.50 -1.08
C TYR A 121 -5.31 2.70 -1.90
N TRP A 122 -5.46 2.45 -3.20
CA TRP A 122 -5.87 3.43 -4.18
C TRP A 122 -7.17 2.98 -4.82
N GLN A 123 -8.23 3.69 -4.48
CA GLN A 123 -9.57 3.51 -5.02
C GLN A 123 -9.80 4.54 -6.13
N ARG A 124 -10.36 4.09 -7.25
CA ARG A 124 -10.83 4.95 -8.34
C ARG A 124 -12.21 4.49 -8.71
N PHE A 125 -13.17 5.40 -8.71
CA PHE A 125 -14.49 5.06 -9.16
C PHE A 125 -15.09 6.15 -10.04
N SER A 126 -15.97 5.71 -10.93
CA SER A 126 -16.87 6.57 -11.68
C SER A 126 -18.28 6.03 -11.62
N SER A 127 -19.26 6.91 -11.64
CA SER A 127 -20.68 6.56 -11.58
C SER A 127 -21.42 7.07 -12.81
N ALA A 128 -22.18 6.19 -13.44
CA ALA A 128 -23.05 6.50 -14.58
C ALA A 128 -24.26 5.56 -14.56
N ASP A 129 -25.44 6.07 -14.96
CA ASP A 129 -26.66 5.28 -15.17
C ASP A 129 -27.08 4.40 -13.96
N GLY A 130 -26.85 4.89 -12.74
CA GLY A 130 -27.14 4.17 -11.50
C GLY A 130 -26.20 3.00 -11.23
N ARG A 131 -25.02 2.99 -11.85
CA ARG A 131 -23.93 2.05 -11.58
C ARG A 131 -22.67 2.79 -11.16
N GLN A 132 -21.82 2.13 -10.38
CA GLN A 132 -20.48 2.58 -10.06
C GLN A 132 -19.46 1.56 -10.55
N ASN A 133 -18.53 2.01 -11.39
CA ASN A 133 -17.36 1.24 -11.78
C ASN A 133 -16.24 1.58 -10.81
N ASP A 134 -15.74 0.59 -10.08
CA ASP A 134 -14.71 0.77 -9.06
C ASP A 134 -13.46 -0.03 -9.42
N ARG A 135 -12.31 0.57 -9.14
CA ARG A 135 -10.99 -0.07 -9.18
C ARG A 135 -10.33 0.16 -7.85
N PHE A 136 -10.06 -0.93 -7.15
CA PHE A 136 -9.48 -0.91 -5.82
C PHE A 136 -8.16 -1.66 -5.82
N SER A 137 -7.07 -0.94 -5.64
CA SER A 137 -5.74 -1.53 -5.52
C SER A 137 -5.30 -1.47 -4.07
N THR A 138 -4.94 -2.61 -3.48
CA THR A 138 -4.28 -2.67 -2.16
C THR A 138 -2.83 -3.06 -2.35
N PHE A 139 -1.93 -2.47 -1.58
CA PHE A 139 -0.50 -2.71 -1.74
C PHE A 139 0.27 -2.47 -0.44
N VAL A 140 1.43 -3.10 -0.35
CA VAL A 140 2.46 -2.81 0.66
C VAL A 140 3.70 -2.26 -0.04
N TYR A 141 4.36 -1.30 0.60
CA TYR A 141 5.54 -0.62 0.08
C TYR A 141 6.50 -0.29 1.23
N GLY A 142 7.80 -0.19 0.98
CA GLY A 142 8.73 0.03 2.09
C GLY A 142 10.19 0.10 1.71
N LEU A 143 11.00 0.28 2.75
CA LEU A 143 12.46 0.33 2.68
C LEU A 143 13.01 -1.10 2.77
N ASP A 144 13.68 -1.54 1.71
CA ASP A 144 14.30 -2.86 1.66
C ASP A 144 15.43 -3.00 2.68
N THR A 145 15.50 -4.15 3.33
CA THR A 145 16.67 -4.52 4.13
C THR A 145 17.82 -4.88 3.17
N PRO A 146 19.00 -4.26 3.29
CA PRO A 146 20.14 -4.60 2.44
C PRO A 146 20.48 -6.09 2.54
N ALA A 147 20.86 -6.73 1.44
CA ALA A 147 21.18 -8.16 1.40
C ALA A 147 22.29 -8.56 2.39
N SER A 148 23.22 -7.65 2.72
CA SER A 148 24.27 -7.84 3.72
C SER A 148 23.76 -7.82 5.17
N ALA A 149 22.60 -7.23 5.42
CA ALA A 149 21.96 -7.11 6.72
C ALA A 149 20.85 -8.15 6.94
N MET A 150 20.48 -8.92 5.91
CA MET A 150 19.48 -9.98 6.03
C MET A 150 19.99 -11.11 6.94
N PRO A 151 19.23 -11.50 7.99
CA PRO A 151 19.54 -12.68 8.78
C PRO A 151 19.61 -13.93 7.89
N ARG A 152 20.58 -14.81 8.17
CA ARG A 152 20.80 -16.07 7.44
C ARG A 152 20.55 -17.32 8.29
N THR A 153 20.17 -17.12 9.54
CA THR A 153 19.89 -18.16 10.53
C THR A 153 18.89 -17.62 11.56
N GLY A 154 18.25 -18.55 12.29
CA GLY A 154 17.28 -18.23 13.33
C GLY A 154 15.86 -18.06 12.77
N THR A 155 14.92 -17.82 13.68
CA THR A 155 13.51 -17.62 13.35
C THR A 155 13.05 -16.23 13.78
N ALA A 156 12.06 -15.70 13.07
CA ALA A 156 11.36 -14.48 13.45
C ALA A 156 9.86 -14.68 13.32
N ARG A 157 9.10 -14.05 14.21
CA ARG A 157 7.65 -13.95 14.12
C ARG A 157 7.26 -12.51 13.92
N TYR A 158 6.45 -12.25 12.91
CA TYR A 158 5.90 -10.94 12.59
C TYR A 158 4.41 -10.95 12.90
N SER A 159 3.92 -9.91 13.57
CA SER A 159 2.48 -9.62 13.60
C SER A 159 2.15 -8.84 12.35
N ILE A 160 1.03 -9.18 11.70
CA ILE A 160 0.60 -8.56 10.45
C ILE A 160 -0.83 -8.06 10.61
N ASP A 161 -1.15 -7.03 9.83
CA ASP A 161 -2.52 -6.61 9.59
C ASP A 161 -2.90 -6.89 8.15
N VAL A 162 -4.16 -7.24 7.96
CA VAL A 162 -4.77 -7.53 6.67
C VAL A 162 -5.94 -6.58 6.49
N PHE A 163 -6.02 -5.97 5.32
CA PHE A 163 -7.14 -5.14 4.91
C PHE A 163 -7.46 -5.42 3.45
N GLY A 164 -8.74 -5.51 3.11
CA GLY A 164 -9.17 -5.71 1.75
C GLY A 164 -10.67 -5.64 1.60
N VAL A 165 -11.11 -5.86 0.36
CA VAL A 165 -12.52 -5.93 -0.01
C VAL A 165 -12.74 -7.19 -0.81
N THR A 166 -13.89 -7.83 -0.62
CA THR A 166 -14.38 -8.89 -1.51
C THR A 166 -15.63 -8.41 -2.21
N ALA A 167 -15.76 -8.73 -3.49
CA ALA A 167 -16.92 -8.42 -4.30
C ALA A 167 -17.31 -9.67 -5.11
N ALA A 168 -18.56 -10.10 -4.98
CA ALA A 168 -19.10 -11.27 -5.67
C ALA A 168 -20.46 -10.94 -6.27
N PRO A 169 -20.73 -11.26 -7.55
CA PRO A 169 -22.00 -10.94 -8.20
C PRO A 169 -23.23 -11.37 -7.40
N GLY A 170 -24.18 -10.46 -7.24
CA GLY A 170 -25.43 -10.68 -6.50
C GLY A 170 -25.35 -10.42 -4.99
N TYR A 171 -24.17 -10.10 -4.46
CA TYR A 171 -23.96 -9.80 -3.04
C TYR A 171 -23.50 -8.35 -2.85
N GLU A 172 -23.71 -7.80 -1.66
CA GLU A 172 -23.07 -6.54 -1.24
C GLU A 172 -21.55 -6.75 -1.07
N PRO A 173 -20.70 -5.76 -1.38
CA PRO A 173 -19.28 -5.85 -1.12
C PRO A 173 -18.99 -5.94 0.39
N VAL A 174 -18.04 -6.78 0.75
CA VAL A 174 -17.62 -6.95 2.16
C VAL A 174 -16.20 -6.45 2.30
N VAL A 175 -16.01 -5.43 3.14
CA VAL A 175 -14.70 -5.02 3.63
C VAL A 175 -14.30 -5.95 4.75
N TYR A 176 -13.06 -6.44 4.71
CA TYR A 176 -12.49 -7.24 5.78
C TYR A 176 -11.21 -6.59 6.28
N GLN A 177 -11.08 -6.61 7.60
CA GLN A 177 -9.90 -6.20 8.33
C GLN A 177 -9.63 -7.28 9.37
N GLY A 178 -8.36 -7.63 9.54
CA GLY A 178 -7.95 -8.58 10.56
C GLY A 178 -6.47 -8.44 10.85
N ASP A 179 -6.03 -9.15 11.88
CA ASP A 179 -4.63 -9.30 12.24
C ASP A 179 -4.21 -10.77 12.14
N GLY A 180 -2.91 -11.01 12.17
CA GLY A 180 -2.37 -12.36 12.12
C GLY A 180 -0.90 -12.40 12.46
N SER A 181 -0.31 -13.57 12.28
CA SER A 181 1.13 -13.72 12.43
C SER A 181 1.76 -14.49 11.29
N PHE A 182 3.01 -14.15 11.01
CA PHE A 182 3.82 -14.77 9.99
C PHE A 182 5.17 -15.17 10.59
N ASP A 183 5.47 -16.47 10.55
CA ASP A 183 6.72 -17.02 11.05
C ASP A 183 7.69 -17.23 9.88
N VAL A 184 8.94 -16.82 10.07
CA VAL A 184 10.03 -16.98 9.11
C VAL A 184 11.14 -17.78 9.75
N ASP A 185 11.66 -18.77 9.01
CA ASP A 185 12.93 -19.43 9.31
C ASP A 185 13.97 -18.98 8.28
N PHE A 186 15.05 -18.36 8.75
CA PHE A 186 16.10 -17.83 7.88
C PHE A 186 17.15 -18.87 7.46
N LEU A 187 16.95 -20.17 7.75
CA LEU A 187 17.87 -21.23 7.33
C LEU A 187 18.13 -21.19 5.81
N GLY A 188 19.42 -21.24 5.44
CA GLY A 188 20.01 -20.86 4.15
C GLY A 188 19.61 -21.61 2.88
N SER A 189 18.37 -22.04 2.72
CA SER A 189 17.70 -22.43 1.46
C SER A 189 16.24 -22.93 1.67
N GLY A 190 15.64 -22.77 2.86
CA GLY A 190 14.31 -23.32 3.18
C GLY A 190 13.14 -22.41 2.72
N PRO A 191 11.98 -22.99 2.35
CA PRO A 191 10.82 -22.22 1.93
C PRO A 191 10.22 -21.40 3.07
N ILE A 192 9.73 -20.22 2.72
CA ILE A 192 8.89 -19.37 3.57
C ILE A 192 7.55 -20.07 3.81
N GLU A 193 7.17 -20.32 5.08
CA GLU A 193 5.93 -21.01 5.44
C GLU A 193 4.93 -20.06 6.14
N LEU A 194 3.75 -19.87 5.56
CA LEU A 194 2.67 -19.10 6.20
C LEU A 194 1.86 -20.03 7.12
N ARG A 195 1.96 -19.86 8.45
CA ARG A 195 1.17 -20.61 9.43
C ARG A 195 -0.03 -19.80 9.92
N ARG A 196 -1.20 -20.09 9.33
CA ARG A 196 -2.59 -19.66 9.67
C ARG A 196 -2.82 -18.19 10.12
N ALA A 197 -3.64 -17.47 9.34
CA ALA A 197 -4.50 -16.42 9.87
C ALA A 197 -5.63 -17.08 10.69
N ILE A 198 -5.92 -16.57 11.90
CA ILE A 198 -7.08 -16.98 12.72
C ILE A 198 -8.19 -15.99 12.48
#